data_AF-A0A8X7MMD0-F1
#
_entry.id   AF-A0A8X7MMD0-F1
#
_cell.length_a   1.000
_cell.length_b   1.000
_cell.length_c   1.000
_cell.angle_alpha   90.00
_cell.angle_beta   90.00
_cell.angle_gamma   90.00
#
_symmetry.space_group_name_H-M   'P 1'
#
loop_
_entity.id
_entity.type
_entity.pdbx_description
1 polymer ?
#
loop_
_entity_poly.entity_id
_entity_poly.type
_entity_poly.pdbx_seq_one_letter_code
_entity_poly.pdbx_strand_id
1 'polypeptide(L)'
;MELINAALAPIRALSGACMRISKQFTILDRNGDPVLPTSVLGKRARGEEEPAGEESRWAKRAKLCPITLSVLSSCGLKHAPKPAQIAAVDAVREGRDTFYASPTSTGKGEAIRYLNHLLGKGTLIVVEPLVSLTKEFAERFGDLAAYVDSTNKDDRLLKDIRAGKYRIVFITPNSAVEGDFLNEVLMKEDFRKQAVGFVFDEAHTLDQWGHDFRPKFLKLGRVRRHLNVPALVMSATLTKEARLACELTLEMQRPLFIDVGTDRPNLHRRVLPMQHPIAGFLDVLSVLPELWQSAAEGASTVERMKKFLVTLVYINSKDAATNLKHVLDKWCLRAGFKNIVQLYHADLTDEHRSKILMLINTGKILIVICTDAFGMGADCRAILRVIQLKLFGGVSAW
;
A
#
# COMPACT_ATOMS: atom_id res chain seq x y z
N MET A 1 -14.94 35.57 12.37
CA MET A 1 -15.58 34.81 13.45
C MET A 1 -17.06 34.59 13.16
N GLU A 2 -17.83 35.63 12.81
CA GLU A 2 -19.25 35.50 12.45
C GLU A 2 -19.53 34.69 11.18
N LEU A 3 -18.80 34.93 10.09
CA LEU A 3 -18.89 34.11 8.86
C LEU A 3 -18.56 32.62 9.08
N ILE A 4 -17.73 32.33 10.08
CA ILE A 4 -17.28 30.97 10.42
C ILE A 4 -18.28 30.31 11.36
N ASN A 5 -18.79 31.03 12.36
CA ASN A 5 -19.91 30.56 13.19
C ASN A 5 -21.17 30.28 12.35
N ALA A 6 -21.43 31.10 11.32
CA ALA A 6 -22.51 30.88 10.36
C ALA A 6 -22.29 29.62 9.51
N ALA A 7 -21.06 29.40 9.00
CA ALA A 7 -20.72 28.19 8.23
C ALA A 7 -20.69 26.90 9.08
N LEU A 8 -20.44 27.00 10.38
CA LEU A 8 -20.33 25.87 11.31
C LEU A 8 -21.61 25.53 12.08
N ALA A 9 -22.62 26.41 12.03
CA ALA A 9 -23.91 26.20 12.70
C ALA A 9 -24.62 24.89 12.29
N PRO A 10 -24.65 24.48 11.00
CA PRO A 10 -25.25 23.20 10.59
C PRO A 10 -24.48 21.98 11.12
N ILE A 11 -23.15 22.10 11.27
CA ILE A 11 -22.27 21.01 11.72
C ILE A 11 -22.47 20.73 13.23
N ARG A 12 -22.74 21.78 14.03
CA ARG A 12 -23.06 21.64 15.46
C ARG A 12 -24.43 21.00 15.70
N ALA A 13 -25.40 21.20 14.81
CA ALA A 13 -26.72 20.57 14.91
C ALA A 13 -26.64 19.05 14.65
N LEU A 14 -25.75 18.60 13.77
CA LEU A 14 -25.56 17.19 13.43
C LEU A 14 -24.85 16.37 14.53
N SER A 15 -24.03 16.98 15.39
CA SER A 15 -23.34 16.24 16.47
C SER A 15 -24.30 15.82 17.60
N GLY A 16 -25.44 16.49 17.76
CA GLY A 16 -26.45 16.15 18.78
C GLY A 16 -27.34 14.96 18.43
N ALA A 17 -27.53 14.68 17.13
CA ALA A 17 -28.43 13.61 16.66
C ALA A 17 -27.73 12.24 16.49
N CYS A 18 -26.41 12.18 16.60
CA CYS A 18 -25.59 11.05 16.13
C CYS A 18 -25.47 9.86 17.11
N MET A 19 -26.39 9.69 18.06
CA MET A 19 -26.29 8.63 19.07
C MET A 19 -27.00 7.32 18.70
N ARG A 20 -27.68 7.25 17.55
CA ARG A 20 -28.23 5.99 17.00
C ARG A 20 -28.25 6.08 15.48
N ILE A 21 -27.59 5.14 14.78
CA ILE A 21 -28.06 4.41 13.60
C ILE A 21 -26.89 3.64 12.96
N SER A 22 -27.19 2.40 12.61
CA SER A 22 -26.33 1.35 12.07
C SER A 22 -25.96 1.54 10.60
N LYS A 23 -24.76 1.05 10.26
CA LYS A 23 -24.29 0.49 8.97
C LYS A 23 -25.17 0.76 7.73
N GLN A 24 -24.70 1.64 6.84
CA GLN A 24 -24.49 1.44 5.40
C GLN A 24 -24.10 2.80 4.77
N PHE A 25 -23.47 2.78 3.60
CA PHE A 25 -23.06 3.96 2.85
C PHE A 25 -24.23 4.94 2.69
N THR A 26 -24.08 6.19 3.16
CA THR A 26 -25.07 7.24 2.93
C THR A 26 -24.44 8.32 2.07
N ILE A 27 -24.92 8.44 0.83
CA ILE A 27 -24.63 9.59 -0.03
C ILE A 27 -25.66 10.66 0.32
N LEU A 28 -25.19 11.84 0.72
CA LEU A 28 -26.03 12.99 1.05
C LEU A 28 -25.96 14.00 -0.09
N ASP A 29 -27.09 14.61 -0.44
CA ASP A 29 -27.12 15.72 -1.39
C ASP A 29 -26.60 17.03 -0.77
N ARG A 30 -26.72 18.13 -1.52
CA ARG A 30 -26.31 19.46 -1.07
C ARG A 30 -27.13 20.00 0.11
N ASN A 31 -28.30 19.42 0.37
CA ASN A 31 -29.19 19.80 1.48
C ASN A 31 -29.05 18.86 2.69
N GLY A 32 -28.26 17.79 2.58
CA GLY A 32 -28.06 16.82 3.66
C GLY A 32 -29.08 15.69 3.65
N ASP A 33 -29.85 15.53 2.58
CA ASP A 33 -30.85 14.48 2.44
C ASP A 33 -30.24 13.20 1.81
N PRO A 34 -30.64 11.99 2.25
CA PRO A 34 -30.16 10.74 1.67
C PRO A 34 -30.56 10.61 0.20
N VAL A 35 -29.58 10.49 -0.70
CA VAL A 35 -29.83 10.20 -2.12
C VAL A 35 -29.86 8.68 -2.31
N LEU A 36 -31.04 8.13 -2.56
CA LEU A 36 -31.17 6.77 -3.07
C LEU A 36 -30.67 6.75 -4.52
N PRO A 37 -29.73 5.86 -4.90
CA PRO A 37 -29.24 5.78 -6.26
C PRO A 37 -30.33 5.22 -7.19
N THR A 38 -31.06 6.10 -7.89
CA THR A 38 -31.93 5.72 -9.01
C THR A 38 -31.10 5.43 -10.25
N SER A 39 -31.04 4.14 -10.61
CA SER A 39 -31.09 3.58 -11.97
C SER A 39 -30.15 4.18 -13.05
N VAL A 40 -28.90 3.70 -13.08
CA VAL A 40 -28.17 3.45 -14.33
C VAL A 40 -27.60 2.03 -14.29
N LEU A 41 -28.49 1.05 -14.22
CA LEU A 41 -28.21 -0.35 -14.58
C LEU A 41 -29.39 -0.81 -15.44
N GLY A 42 -29.30 -0.50 -16.73
CA GLY A 42 -30.13 -1.15 -17.74
C GLY A 42 -29.83 -2.65 -17.74
N LYS A 43 -30.84 -3.44 -17.38
CA LYS A 43 -31.04 -4.87 -17.65
C LYS A 43 -29.94 -5.56 -18.49
N ARG A 44 -29.06 -6.30 -17.81
CA ARG A 44 -28.62 -7.65 -18.22
C ARG A 44 -28.94 -8.56 -17.04
N ALA A 45 -30.15 -9.13 -17.05
CA ALA A 45 -30.41 -10.49 -17.53
C ALA A 45 -29.98 -11.52 -16.47
N ARG A 46 -31.01 -12.09 -15.82
CA ARG A 46 -30.97 -13.13 -14.80
C ARG A 46 -30.15 -14.33 -15.30
N GLY A 47 -29.34 -14.91 -14.41
CA GLY A 47 -28.80 -16.25 -14.57
C GLY A 47 -27.31 -16.31 -14.83
N GLU A 48 -26.51 -15.82 -13.89
CA GLU A 48 -25.17 -16.35 -13.60
C GLU A 48 -24.77 -15.77 -12.24
N GLU A 49 -24.95 -16.54 -11.17
CA GLU A 49 -24.32 -16.25 -9.89
C GLU A 49 -22.81 -16.29 -10.11
N GLU A 50 -22.10 -15.18 -9.88
CA GLU A 50 -20.65 -15.26 -9.65
C GLU A 50 -20.45 -16.23 -8.49
N PRO A 51 -19.65 -17.30 -8.64
CA PRO A 51 -19.61 -18.35 -7.65
C PRO A 51 -19.02 -17.77 -6.37
N ALA A 52 -19.80 -17.82 -5.29
CA ALA A 52 -19.39 -17.59 -3.90
C ALA A 52 -18.40 -18.68 -3.40
N GLY A 53 -17.41 -19.04 -4.22
CA GLY A 53 -16.69 -20.31 -4.17
C GLY A 53 -15.19 -20.23 -3.92
N GLU A 54 -14.51 -19.09 -4.13
CA GLU A 54 -13.04 -19.01 -3.95
C GLU A 54 -12.60 -18.52 -2.55
N GLU A 55 -13.26 -17.52 -1.97
CA GLU A 55 -12.97 -17.04 -0.60
C GLU A 55 -13.02 -18.19 0.44
N SER A 56 -13.94 -19.15 0.26
CA SER A 56 -14.09 -20.29 1.18
C SER A 56 -13.15 -21.47 0.86
N ARG A 57 -12.60 -21.57 -0.36
CA ARG A 57 -11.75 -22.72 -0.78
C ARG A 57 -10.33 -22.62 -0.22
N TRP A 58 -9.69 -21.46 -0.33
CA TRP A 58 -8.34 -21.31 0.23
C TRP A 58 -8.38 -21.26 1.75
N ALA A 59 -9.41 -20.65 2.36
CA ALA A 59 -9.59 -20.63 3.81
C ALA A 59 -9.79 -22.03 4.41
N LYS A 60 -10.48 -22.94 3.69
CA LYS A 60 -10.58 -24.37 4.06
C LYS A 60 -9.27 -25.14 3.86
N ARG A 61 -8.46 -24.76 2.87
CA ARG A 61 -7.10 -25.27 2.63
C ARG A 61 -6.07 -24.69 3.59
N ALA A 62 -6.34 -23.55 4.21
CA ALA A 62 -5.57 -22.96 5.31
C ALA A 62 -5.74 -23.77 6.62
N LYS A 63 -6.05 -25.08 6.53
CA LYS A 63 -5.66 -26.03 7.56
C LYS A 63 -4.15 -25.99 7.63
N LEU A 64 -3.69 -25.13 8.51
CA LEU A 64 -2.33 -24.94 8.99
C LEU A 64 -1.50 -26.20 8.75
N CYS A 65 -0.64 -26.20 7.72
CA CYS A 65 0.27 -27.32 7.51
C CYS A 65 1.15 -27.41 8.78
N PRO A 66 1.12 -28.52 9.54
CA PRO A 66 1.83 -28.61 10.82
C PRO A 66 3.34 -28.43 10.65
N ILE A 67 3.88 -28.89 9.52
CA ILE A 67 5.30 -28.71 9.15
C ILE A 67 5.61 -27.23 8.97
N THR A 68 4.74 -26.48 8.27
CA THR A 68 4.91 -25.05 8.05
C THR A 68 4.90 -24.28 9.36
N LEU A 69 3.93 -24.56 10.22
CA LEU A 69 3.89 -23.95 11.55
C LEU A 69 5.11 -24.31 12.38
N SER A 70 5.57 -25.56 12.34
CA SER A 70 6.77 -25.99 13.04
C SER A 70 7.99 -25.21 12.56
N VAL A 71 8.22 -25.13 11.25
CA VAL A 71 9.33 -24.36 10.67
C VAL A 71 9.22 -22.89 11.09
N LEU A 72 8.06 -22.26 10.88
CA LEU A 72 7.87 -20.85 11.19
C LEU A 72 8.01 -20.54 12.69
N SER A 73 7.54 -21.42 13.58
CA SER A 73 7.70 -21.25 15.03
C SER A 73 9.16 -21.24 15.48
N SER A 74 10.03 -21.97 14.79
CA SER A 74 11.47 -22.00 15.05
C SER A 74 12.22 -20.73 14.59
N CYS A 75 11.57 -19.85 13.82
CA CYS A 75 12.20 -18.68 13.19
C CYS A 75 12.09 -17.37 13.99
N GLY A 76 11.63 -17.42 15.25
CA GLY A 76 11.58 -16.23 16.12
C GLY A 76 10.64 -15.13 15.58
N LEU A 77 9.46 -15.52 15.10
CA LEU A 77 8.51 -14.59 14.49
C LEU A 77 8.03 -13.53 15.49
N LYS A 78 8.02 -12.26 15.06
CA LYS A 78 7.47 -11.15 15.86
C LYS A 78 5.95 -11.23 16.03
N HIS A 79 5.26 -11.79 15.03
CA HIS A 79 3.81 -11.91 15.00
C HIS A 79 3.40 -13.29 14.46
N ALA A 80 2.26 -13.81 14.94
CA ALA A 80 1.71 -15.05 14.42
C ALA A 80 1.35 -14.90 12.92
N PRO A 81 1.75 -15.85 12.05
CA PRO A 81 1.37 -15.82 10.64
C PRO A 81 -0.14 -15.87 10.48
N LYS A 82 -0.67 -15.04 9.58
CA LYS A 82 -2.09 -15.06 9.21
C LYS A 82 -2.39 -16.28 8.33
N PRO A 83 -3.61 -16.86 8.40
CA PRO A 83 -3.98 -18.03 7.59
C PRO A 83 -3.73 -17.87 6.08
N ALA A 84 -4.00 -16.68 5.54
CA ALA A 84 -3.77 -16.38 4.12
C ALA A 84 -2.28 -16.39 3.75
N GLN A 85 -1.41 -15.87 4.63
CA GLN A 85 0.04 -15.92 4.44
C GLN A 85 0.53 -17.36 4.40
N ILE A 86 0.04 -18.20 5.32
CA ILE A 86 0.38 -19.63 5.39
C ILE A 86 -0.07 -20.35 4.12
N ALA A 87 -1.34 -20.18 3.73
CA ALA A 87 -1.88 -20.79 2.52
C ALA A 87 -1.09 -20.39 1.26
N ALA A 88 -0.65 -19.12 1.19
CA ALA A 88 0.14 -18.63 0.06
C ALA A 88 1.52 -19.29 0.00
N VAL A 89 2.26 -19.29 1.11
CA VAL A 89 3.63 -19.84 1.14
C VAL A 89 3.65 -21.36 1.04
N ASP A 90 2.62 -22.05 1.55
CA ASP A 90 2.48 -23.50 1.43
C ASP A 90 2.25 -23.93 -0.01
N ALA A 91 1.36 -23.25 -0.73
CA ALA A 91 1.11 -23.54 -2.14
C ALA A 91 2.39 -23.37 -2.97
N VAL A 92 3.16 -22.30 -2.73
CA VAL A 92 4.42 -22.07 -3.43
C VAL A 92 5.46 -23.14 -3.08
N ARG A 93 5.57 -23.53 -1.80
CA ARG A 93 6.44 -24.64 -1.36
C ARG A 93 6.08 -25.96 -2.05
N GLU A 94 4.80 -26.19 -2.30
CA GLU A 94 4.29 -27.37 -3.02
C GLU A 94 4.46 -27.28 -4.54
N GLY A 95 5.15 -26.26 -5.05
CA GLY A 95 5.40 -26.06 -6.48
C GLY A 95 4.23 -25.44 -7.22
N ARG A 96 3.23 -24.90 -6.52
CA ARG A 96 2.05 -24.27 -7.12
C ARG A 96 2.18 -22.75 -7.15
N ASP A 97 2.11 -22.21 -8.35
CA ASP A 97 1.98 -20.76 -8.55
C ASP A 97 0.80 -20.19 -7.79
N THR A 98 1.01 -19.03 -7.18
CA THR A 98 0.03 -18.45 -6.27
C THR A 98 -0.05 -16.94 -6.43
N PHE A 99 -1.27 -16.44 -6.54
CA PHE A 99 -1.61 -15.04 -6.35
C PHE A 99 -2.01 -14.80 -4.89
N TYR A 100 -1.45 -13.76 -4.29
CA TYR A 100 -1.78 -13.29 -2.96
C TYR A 100 -2.19 -11.82 -3.03
N ALA A 101 -3.49 -11.60 -3.25
CA ALA A 101 -4.12 -10.29 -3.23
C ALA A 101 -4.47 -9.94 -1.78
N SER A 102 -3.82 -8.90 -1.25
CA SER A 102 -3.94 -8.55 0.16
C SER A 102 -3.58 -7.08 0.42
N PRO A 103 -4.40 -6.33 1.20
CA PRO A 103 -4.28 -4.88 1.35
C PRO A 103 -2.88 -4.43 1.80
N THR A 104 -2.55 -3.17 1.53
CA THR A 104 -1.29 -2.58 1.99
C THR A 104 -1.18 -2.68 3.53
N SER A 105 0.04 -2.94 4.00
CA SER A 105 0.39 -3.10 5.43
C SER A 105 -0.28 -4.29 6.14
N THR A 106 -0.76 -5.31 5.43
CA THR A 106 -1.28 -6.54 6.06
C THR A 106 -0.26 -7.68 6.13
N GLY A 107 0.98 -7.48 5.64
CA GLY A 107 2.11 -8.38 5.82
C GLY A 107 2.58 -9.15 4.57
N LYS A 108 2.52 -8.56 3.37
CA LYS A 108 3.14 -9.15 2.16
C LYS A 108 4.64 -9.44 2.36
N GLY A 109 5.38 -8.51 2.94
CA GLY A 109 6.80 -8.72 3.29
C GLY A 109 7.06 -9.85 4.29
N GLU A 110 6.13 -10.11 5.21
CA GLU A 110 6.21 -11.28 6.10
C GLU A 110 5.99 -12.59 5.33
N ALA A 111 5.12 -12.60 4.31
CA ALA A 111 4.97 -13.77 3.45
C ALA A 111 6.27 -14.10 2.69
N ILE A 112 7.00 -13.10 2.20
CA ILE A 112 8.35 -13.29 1.61
C ILE A 112 9.30 -13.92 2.64
N ARG A 113 9.30 -13.41 3.88
CA ARG A 113 10.13 -13.94 4.97
C ARG A 113 9.79 -15.41 5.24
N TYR A 114 8.51 -15.75 5.35
CA TYR A 114 8.07 -17.12 5.61
C TYR A 114 8.45 -18.05 4.48
N LEU A 115 8.24 -17.62 3.23
CA LEU A 115 8.60 -18.38 2.04
C LEU A 115 10.10 -18.68 2.01
N ASN A 116 10.94 -17.69 2.28
CA ASN A 116 12.39 -17.88 2.36
C ASN A 116 12.78 -18.94 3.40
N HIS A 117 12.15 -18.94 4.59
CA HIS A 117 12.42 -19.97 5.61
C HIS A 117 12.00 -21.37 5.16
N LEU A 118 10.86 -21.49 4.48
CA LEU A 118 10.30 -22.77 4.05
C LEU A 118 11.04 -23.40 2.86
N LEU A 119 11.57 -22.59 1.95
CA LEU A 119 12.28 -23.06 0.75
C LEU A 119 13.75 -23.42 1.01
N GLY A 120 14.25 -23.23 2.23
CA GLY A 120 15.58 -23.71 2.63
C GLY A 120 16.75 -22.91 2.07
N LYS A 121 17.83 -23.60 1.68
CA LYS A 121 19.17 -23.00 1.40
C LYS A 121 19.32 -22.32 0.04
N GLY A 122 18.26 -22.24 -0.76
CA GLY A 122 18.31 -21.58 -2.06
C GLY A 122 18.09 -20.07 -2.01
N THR A 123 18.15 -19.46 -3.18
CA THR A 123 17.92 -18.03 -3.39
C THR A 123 16.50 -17.78 -3.90
N LEU A 124 15.75 -16.94 -3.18
CA LEU A 124 14.46 -16.40 -3.56
C LEU A 124 14.66 -15.10 -4.37
N ILE A 125 14.12 -15.06 -5.59
CA ILE A 125 14.15 -13.84 -6.41
C ILE A 125 12.89 -13.03 -6.11
N VAL A 126 13.03 -11.76 -5.75
CA VAL A 126 11.91 -10.86 -5.51
C VAL A 126 11.99 -9.69 -6.47
N VAL A 127 11.05 -9.63 -7.41
CA VAL A 127 10.91 -8.53 -8.36
C VAL A 127 10.01 -7.45 -7.77
N GLU A 128 10.56 -6.26 -7.59
CA GLU A 128 9.89 -5.09 -7.01
C GLU A 128 9.86 -3.95 -8.05
N PRO A 129 8.67 -3.55 -8.55
CA PRO A 129 8.54 -2.47 -9.54
C PRO A 129 9.06 -1.11 -9.05
N LEU A 130 8.96 -0.86 -7.75
CA LEU A 130 9.36 0.39 -7.12
C LEU A 130 10.83 0.33 -6.68
N VAL A 131 11.70 0.99 -7.45
CA VAL A 131 13.16 1.00 -7.22
C VAL A 131 13.52 1.43 -5.78
N SER A 132 12.83 2.45 -5.27
CA SER A 132 13.04 2.95 -3.90
C SER A 132 12.78 1.88 -2.83
N LEU A 133 11.85 0.96 -3.06
CA LEU A 133 11.54 -0.14 -2.14
C LEU A 133 12.53 -1.29 -2.22
N THR A 134 13.21 -1.48 -3.36
CA THR A 134 14.11 -2.62 -3.57
C THR A 134 15.25 -2.62 -2.53
N LYS A 135 15.88 -1.46 -2.32
CA LYS A 135 16.94 -1.26 -1.32
C LYS A 135 16.40 -1.37 0.11
N GLU A 136 15.30 -0.68 0.41
CA GLU A 136 14.69 -0.68 1.75
C GLU A 136 14.29 -2.09 2.19
N PHE A 137 13.74 -2.90 1.28
CA PHE A 137 13.41 -4.28 1.59
C PHE A 137 14.66 -5.11 1.87
N ALA A 138 15.72 -5.02 1.05
CA ALA A 138 16.96 -5.75 1.32
C ALA A 138 17.54 -5.39 2.70
N GLU A 139 17.56 -4.11 3.08
CA GLU A 139 18.02 -3.66 4.40
C GLU A 139 17.21 -4.28 5.56
N ARG A 140 15.90 -4.48 5.40
CA ARG A 140 15.05 -5.17 6.40
C ARG A 140 15.35 -6.66 6.58
N PHE A 141 16.06 -7.28 5.64
CA PHE A 141 16.53 -8.66 5.72
C PHE A 141 18.02 -8.78 6.08
N GLY A 142 18.75 -7.67 6.16
CA GLY A 142 20.17 -7.63 6.53
C GLY A 142 21.02 -8.51 5.61
N ASP A 143 22.01 -9.19 6.17
CA ASP A 143 22.98 -10.03 5.43
C ASP A 143 22.36 -11.20 4.66
N LEU A 144 21.08 -11.52 4.91
CA LEU A 144 20.37 -12.55 4.16
C LEU A 144 19.98 -12.10 2.75
N ALA A 145 19.94 -10.79 2.50
CA ALA A 145 19.42 -10.23 1.26
C ALA A 145 20.41 -9.30 0.56
N ALA A 146 20.32 -9.29 -0.77
CA ALA A 146 20.94 -8.28 -1.63
C ALA A 146 19.85 -7.54 -2.42
N TYR A 147 20.18 -6.35 -2.93
CA TYR A 147 19.37 -5.67 -3.94
C TYR A 147 20.18 -5.40 -5.20
N VAL A 148 19.51 -5.45 -6.35
CA VAL A 148 20.09 -5.16 -7.67
C VAL A 148 19.19 -4.21 -8.45
N ASP A 149 19.74 -3.05 -8.78
CA ASP A 149 19.13 -2.04 -9.65
C ASP A 149 20.12 -1.56 -10.71
N SER A 150 19.76 -0.57 -11.52
CA SER A 150 20.62 -0.03 -12.58
C SER A 150 21.92 0.62 -12.10
N THR A 151 22.04 0.92 -10.80
CA THR A 151 23.16 1.66 -10.19
C THR A 151 24.10 0.78 -9.38
N ASN A 152 23.65 -0.40 -8.93
CA ASN A 152 24.40 -1.29 -8.06
C ASN A 152 24.57 -2.69 -8.69
N LYS A 153 25.55 -2.83 -9.59
CA LYS A 153 25.86 -4.07 -10.34
C LYS A 153 27.35 -4.33 -10.46
N ASP A 154 28.12 -4.08 -9.40
CA ASP A 154 29.55 -4.41 -9.46
C ASP A 154 29.78 -5.93 -9.57
N ASP A 155 30.91 -6.32 -10.19
CA ASP A 155 31.26 -7.72 -10.45
C ASP A 155 31.30 -8.58 -9.19
N ARG A 156 31.64 -7.99 -8.04
CA ARG A 156 31.74 -8.73 -6.78
C ARG A 156 30.34 -9.09 -6.28
N LEU A 157 29.40 -8.15 -6.28
CA LEU A 157 28.01 -8.41 -5.93
C LEU A 157 27.41 -9.49 -6.82
N LEU A 158 27.60 -9.41 -8.14
CA LEU A 158 27.07 -10.40 -9.08
C LEU A 158 27.65 -11.80 -8.83
N LYS A 159 28.97 -11.90 -8.58
CA LYS A 159 29.62 -13.17 -8.22
C LYS A 159 29.13 -13.73 -6.89
N ASP A 160 28.92 -12.87 -5.90
CA ASP A 160 28.45 -13.25 -4.57
C ASP A 160 27.00 -13.77 -4.62
N ILE A 161 26.13 -13.11 -5.40
CA ILE A 161 24.78 -13.59 -5.68
C ILE A 161 24.83 -14.91 -6.44
N ARG A 162 25.66 -15.01 -7.50
CA ARG A 162 25.80 -16.26 -8.28
C ARG A 162 26.27 -17.43 -7.41
N ALA A 163 27.17 -17.18 -6.48
CA ALA A 163 27.68 -18.17 -5.54
C ALA A 163 26.70 -18.53 -4.40
N GLY A 164 25.51 -17.94 -4.36
CA GLY A 164 24.47 -18.28 -3.38
C GLY A 164 24.71 -17.69 -1.99
N LYS A 165 25.51 -16.62 -1.88
CA LYS A 165 25.76 -15.97 -0.58
C LYS A 165 24.51 -15.30 0.02
N TYR A 166 23.53 -14.98 -0.81
CA TYR A 166 22.28 -14.35 -0.41
C TYR A 166 21.09 -15.30 -0.59
N ARG A 167 20.24 -15.38 0.43
CA ARG A 167 19.00 -16.18 0.39
C ARG A 167 17.86 -15.44 -0.30
N ILE A 168 17.91 -14.11 -0.34
CA ILE A 168 16.91 -13.28 -1.02
C ILE A 168 17.63 -12.27 -1.91
N VAL A 169 17.15 -12.08 -3.14
CA VAL A 169 17.66 -11.04 -4.03
C VAL A 169 16.49 -10.19 -4.51
N PHE A 170 16.43 -8.96 -4.04
CA PHE A 170 15.48 -7.96 -4.50
C PHE A 170 15.97 -7.33 -5.79
N ILE A 171 15.16 -7.33 -6.84
CA ILE A 171 15.56 -6.82 -8.14
C ILE A 171 14.49 -5.94 -8.75
N THR A 172 14.92 -4.92 -9.46
CA THR A 172 14.03 -4.15 -10.33
C THR A 172 13.67 -4.99 -11.57
N PRO A 173 12.45 -4.85 -12.13
CA PRO A 173 12.08 -5.56 -13.35
C PRO A 173 13.05 -5.33 -14.52
N ASN A 174 13.56 -4.11 -14.68
CA ASN A 174 14.54 -3.78 -15.73
C ASN A 174 15.83 -4.59 -15.58
N SER A 175 16.33 -4.75 -14.35
CA SER A 175 17.54 -5.54 -14.09
C SER A 175 17.28 -7.05 -14.17
N ALA A 176 16.03 -7.48 -13.95
CA ALA A 176 15.62 -8.87 -14.13
C ALA A 176 15.64 -9.29 -15.61
N VAL A 177 15.24 -8.40 -16.52
CA VAL A 177 15.02 -8.77 -17.93
C VAL A 177 16.13 -8.36 -18.89
N GLU A 178 17.07 -7.52 -18.47
CA GLU A 178 18.15 -6.99 -19.31
C GLU A 178 19.43 -6.67 -18.51
N GLY A 179 20.57 -6.71 -19.20
CA GLY A 179 21.88 -6.32 -18.67
C GLY A 179 22.60 -7.42 -17.88
N ASP A 180 23.63 -7.01 -17.14
CA ASP A 180 24.61 -7.92 -16.55
C ASP A 180 24.00 -8.88 -15.53
N PHE A 181 23.01 -8.44 -14.73
CA PHE A 181 22.37 -9.33 -13.77
C PHE A 181 21.63 -10.50 -14.45
N LEU A 182 20.94 -10.25 -15.58
CA LEU A 182 20.34 -11.32 -16.36
C LEU A 182 21.43 -12.27 -16.89
N ASN A 183 22.45 -11.72 -17.56
CA ASN A 183 23.43 -12.52 -18.31
C ASN A 183 24.45 -13.25 -17.42
N GLU A 184 24.89 -12.59 -16.34
CA GLU A 184 25.94 -13.07 -15.45
C GLU A 184 25.42 -13.85 -14.24
N VAL A 185 24.13 -13.73 -13.93
CA VAL A 185 23.51 -14.42 -12.78
C VAL A 185 22.32 -15.26 -13.24
N LEU A 186 21.20 -14.64 -13.62
CA LEU A 186 19.92 -15.36 -13.81
C LEU A 186 20.00 -16.44 -14.90
N MET A 187 20.76 -16.19 -15.98
CA MET A 187 20.90 -17.14 -17.09
C MET A 187 21.91 -18.27 -16.82
N LYS A 188 22.72 -18.18 -15.75
CA LYS A 188 23.75 -19.17 -15.47
C LYS A 188 23.16 -20.43 -14.81
N GLU A 189 23.70 -21.59 -15.18
CA GLU A 189 23.18 -22.87 -14.73
C GLU A 189 23.43 -23.13 -13.23
N ASP A 190 24.57 -22.69 -12.71
CA ASP A 190 24.93 -22.77 -11.29
C ASP A 190 23.92 -21.99 -10.43
N PHE A 191 23.59 -20.77 -10.84
CA PHE A 191 22.56 -19.97 -10.18
C PHE A 191 21.17 -20.60 -10.27
N ARG A 192 20.80 -21.11 -11.45
CA ARG A 192 19.48 -21.73 -11.66
C ARG A 192 19.23 -22.91 -10.72
N LYS A 193 20.26 -23.70 -10.41
CA LYS A 193 20.16 -24.87 -9.50
C LYS A 193 19.91 -24.48 -8.04
N GLN A 194 20.24 -23.25 -7.65
CA GLN A 194 20.00 -22.75 -6.28
C GLN A 194 18.80 -21.82 -6.19
N ALA A 195 18.23 -21.35 -7.30
CA ALA A 195 16.99 -20.58 -7.29
C ALA A 195 15.84 -21.46 -6.80
N VAL A 196 15.07 -20.99 -5.82
CA VAL A 196 13.99 -21.79 -5.20
C VAL A 196 12.60 -21.20 -5.37
N GLY A 197 12.50 -19.93 -5.75
CA GLY A 197 11.22 -19.26 -5.92
C GLY A 197 11.36 -17.93 -6.64
N PHE A 198 10.24 -17.46 -7.19
CA PHE A 198 10.12 -16.17 -7.84
C PHE A 198 8.95 -15.41 -7.24
N VAL A 199 9.19 -14.20 -6.74
CA VAL A 199 8.16 -13.32 -6.18
C VAL A 199 8.03 -12.11 -7.09
N PHE A 200 6.80 -11.71 -7.41
CA PHE A 200 6.52 -10.45 -8.10
C PHE A 200 5.54 -9.64 -7.26
N ASP A 201 6.00 -8.55 -6.65
CA ASP A 201 5.15 -7.64 -5.87
C ASP A 201 4.62 -6.51 -6.76
N GLU A 202 3.57 -5.86 -6.27
CA GLU A 202 2.79 -4.83 -6.98
C GLU A 202 2.38 -5.26 -8.39
N ALA A 203 1.85 -6.48 -8.49
CA ALA A 203 1.52 -7.12 -9.75
C ALA A 203 0.52 -6.35 -10.63
N HIS A 204 -0.30 -5.47 -10.04
CA HIS A 204 -1.17 -4.55 -10.78
C HIS A 204 -0.42 -3.64 -11.75
N THR A 205 0.85 -3.38 -11.49
CA THR A 205 1.71 -2.58 -12.38
C THR A 205 1.92 -3.26 -13.73
N LEU A 206 1.74 -4.58 -13.83
CA LEU A 206 1.90 -5.27 -15.10
C LEU A 206 0.79 -4.91 -16.10
N ASP A 207 -0.42 -4.70 -15.63
CA ASP A 207 -1.55 -4.25 -16.47
C ASP A 207 -1.54 -2.74 -16.65
N GLN A 208 -1.44 -1.99 -15.54
CA GLN A 208 -1.46 -0.52 -15.58
C GLN A 208 -0.28 0.06 -16.37
N TRP A 209 0.90 -0.55 -16.27
CA TRP A 209 2.12 -0.01 -16.86
C TRP A 209 2.67 -0.89 -17.99
N GLY A 210 2.36 -2.18 -18.05
CA GLY A 210 3.04 -3.10 -18.96
C GLY A 210 2.78 -2.84 -20.44
N HIS A 211 1.63 -2.27 -20.83
CA HIS A 211 1.37 -1.99 -22.25
C HIS A 211 1.92 -0.64 -22.71
N ASP A 212 1.78 0.42 -21.91
CA ASP A 212 2.08 1.80 -22.35
C ASP A 212 3.26 2.47 -21.63
N PHE A 213 3.66 2.00 -20.43
CA PHE A 213 4.64 2.71 -19.59
C PHE A 213 5.96 1.93 -19.39
N ARG A 214 5.91 0.61 -19.24
CA ARG A 214 7.04 -0.29 -18.99
C ARG A 214 6.90 -1.65 -19.71
N PRO A 215 6.91 -1.67 -21.06
CA PRO A 215 6.78 -2.88 -21.88
C PRO A 215 7.81 -3.98 -21.62
N LYS A 216 8.95 -3.61 -21.03
CA LYS A 216 9.98 -4.57 -20.61
C LYS A 216 9.48 -5.56 -19.55
N PHE A 217 8.46 -5.22 -18.76
CA PHE A 217 7.92 -6.10 -17.73
C PHE A 217 7.31 -7.37 -18.34
N LEU A 218 6.81 -7.29 -19.58
CA LEU A 218 6.29 -8.45 -20.33
C LEU A 218 7.36 -9.52 -20.60
N LYS A 219 8.66 -9.17 -20.47
CA LYS A 219 9.76 -10.14 -20.62
C LYS A 219 10.02 -10.98 -19.36
N LEU A 220 9.38 -10.66 -18.23
CA LEU A 220 9.57 -11.39 -16.95
C LEU A 220 9.21 -12.89 -17.08
N GLY A 221 8.29 -13.25 -17.96
CA GLY A 221 7.99 -14.66 -18.26
C GLY A 221 9.21 -15.45 -18.72
N ARG A 222 10.09 -14.85 -19.52
CA ARG A 222 11.31 -15.52 -20.02
C ARG A 222 12.27 -15.83 -18.87
N VAL A 223 12.44 -14.87 -17.97
CA VAL A 223 13.26 -15.02 -16.77
C VAL A 223 12.72 -16.14 -15.89
N ARG A 224 11.42 -16.09 -15.59
CA ARG A 224 10.76 -17.08 -14.76
C ARG A 224 10.86 -18.49 -15.38
N ARG A 225 10.60 -18.62 -16.69
CA ARG A 225 10.70 -19.90 -17.41
C ARG A 225 12.11 -20.47 -17.33
N HIS A 226 13.13 -19.62 -17.45
CA HIS A 226 14.53 -20.05 -17.32
C HIS A 226 14.85 -20.53 -15.92
N LEU A 227 14.37 -19.84 -14.87
CA LEU A 227 14.57 -20.25 -13.49
C LEU A 227 13.83 -21.57 -13.16
N ASN A 228 12.67 -21.80 -13.77
CA ASN A 228 11.82 -22.98 -13.56
C ASN A 228 11.46 -23.22 -12.09
N VAL A 229 10.98 -22.16 -11.42
CA VAL A 229 10.59 -22.14 -10.00
C VAL A 229 9.14 -21.69 -9.84
N PRO A 230 8.45 -22.07 -8.74
CA PRO A 230 7.10 -21.61 -8.46
C PRO A 230 7.07 -20.09 -8.20
N ALA A 231 5.99 -19.44 -8.61
CA ALA A 231 5.80 -18.01 -8.46
C ALA A 231 4.82 -17.63 -7.35
N LEU A 232 5.18 -16.61 -6.55
CA LEU A 232 4.28 -15.88 -5.67
C LEU A 232 4.06 -14.47 -6.22
N VAL A 233 2.86 -14.20 -6.72
CA VAL A 233 2.49 -12.90 -7.28
C VAL A 233 1.62 -12.16 -6.27
N MET A 234 2.03 -10.96 -5.86
CA MET A 234 1.40 -10.23 -4.76
C MET A 234 0.91 -8.86 -5.23
N SER A 235 -0.22 -8.42 -4.69
CA SER A 235 -0.69 -7.05 -4.89
C SER A 235 -1.69 -6.63 -3.82
N ALA A 236 -1.77 -5.32 -3.53
CA ALA A 236 -2.85 -4.79 -2.70
C ALA A 236 -4.18 -4.70 -3.46
N THR A 237 -4.11 -4.49 -4.76
CA THR A 237 -5.24 -4.26 -5.66
C THR A 237 -5.01 -5.11 -6.90
N LEU A 238 -5.72 -6.24 -7.06
CA LEU A 238 -5.55 -7.09 -8.23
C LEU A 238 -6.89 -7.23 -8.97
N THR A 239 -7.04 -6.45 -10.04
CA THR A 239 -8.21 -6.56 -10.93
C THR A 239 -8.16 -7.88 -11.71
N LYS A 240 -9.30 -8.27 -12.32
CA LYS A 240 -9.35 -9.48 -13.16
C LYS A 240 -8.41 -9.35 -14.36
N GLU A 241 -8.31 -8.15 -14.92
CA GLU A 241 -7.44 -7.79 -16.04
C GLU A 241 -5.97 -7.89 -15.63
N ALA A 242 -5.60 -7.30 -14.49
CA ALA A 242 -4.25 -7.41 -13.95
C ALA A 242 -3.83 -8.84 -13.64
N ARG A 243 -4.75 -9.62 -13.05
CA ARG A 243 -4.53 -11.05 -12.83
C ARG A 243 -4.27 -11.79 -14.14
N LEU A 244 -5.12 -11.59 -15.15
CA LEU A 244 -4.98 -12.25 -16.45
C LEU A 244 -3.67 -11.86 -17.15
N ALA A 245 -3.29 -10.58 -17.10
CA ALA A 245 -2.02 -10.11 -17.62
C ALA A 245 -0.83 -10.82 -16.95
N CYS A 246 -0.87 -11.01 -15.63
CA CYS A 246 0.14 -11.77 -14.89
C CYS A 246 0.14 -13.26 -15.24
N GLU A 247 -1.03 -13.89 -15.33
CA GLU A 247 -1.15 -15.30 -15.70
C GLU A 247 -0.53 -15.58 -17.07
N LEU A 248 -0.84 -14.74 -18.06
CA LEU A 248 -0.30 -14.83 -19.41
C LEU A 248 1.20 -14.53 -19.46
N THR A 249 1.63 -13.41 -18.87
CA THR A 249 3.03 -12.96 -18.96
C THR A 249 3.97 -13.89 -18.21
N LEU A 250 3.58 -14.36 -17.03
CA LEU A 250 4.41 -15.24 -16.22
C LEU A 250 4.19 -16.72 -16.56
N GLU A 251 3.26 -17.05 -17.47
CA GLU A 251 2.92 -18.42 -17.87
C GLU A 251 2.44 -19.28 -16.71
N MET A 252 1.62 -18.72 -15.83
CA MET A 252 1.09 -19.42 -14.66
C MET A 252 0.02 -20.42 -15.09
N GLN A 253 0.19 -21.68 -14.72
CA GLN A 253 -0.79 -22.73 -15.03
C GLN A 253 -1.64 -23.07 -13.80
N ARG A 254 -2.93 -22.74 -13.86
CA ARG A 254 -3.92 -23.00 -12.78
C ARG A 254 -3.43 -22.53 -11.39
N PRO A 255 -2.98 -21.27 -11.27
CA PRO A 255 -2.46 -20.79 -10.00
C PRO A 255 -3.52 -20.84 -8.89
N LEU A 256 -3.08 -20.90 -7.63
CA LEU A 256 -3.97 -20.65 -6.50
C LEU A 256 -4.24 -19.15 -6.41
N PHE A 257 -5.50 -18.75 -6.31
CA PHE A 257 -5.87 -17.36 -6.04
C PHE A 257 -6.30 -17.20 -4.60
N ILE A 258 -5.57 -16.39 -3.84
CA ILE A 258 -5.89 -15.99 -2.47
C ILE A 258 -6.19 -14.50 -2.51
N ASP A 259 -7.46 -14.17 -2.34
CA ASP A 259 -7.92 -12.81 -2.10
C ASP A 259 -8.46 -12.73 -0.66
N VAL A 260 -7.87 -11.84 0.14
CA VAL A 260 -8.33 -11.57 1.51
C VAL A 260 -9.29 -10.39 1.59
N GLY A 261 -9.63 -9.79 0.45
CA GLY A 261 -10.45 -8.61 0.32
C GLY A 261 -9.68 -7.32 0.62
N THR A 262 -10.22 -6.20 0.15
CA THR A 262 -9.70 -4.85 0.40
C THR A 262 -10.37 -4.16 1.59
N ASP A 263 -11.28 -4.85 2.28
CA ASP A 263 -12.00 -4.26 3.38
C ASP A 263 -11.08 -3.93 4.57
N ARG A 264 -11.34 -2.77 5.15
CA ARG A 264 -10.63 -2.25 6.31
C ARG A 264 -11.72 -1.80 7.28
N PRO A 265 -12.26 -2.71 8.10
CA PRO A 265 -13.38 -2.39 9.00
C PRO A 265 -13.01 -1.33 10.04
N ASN A 266 -11.70 -1.09 10.24
CA ASN A 266 -11.17 -0.03 11.09
C ASN A 266 -11.18 1.36 10.41
N LEU A 267 -11.54 1.48 9.13
CA LEU A 267 -11.61 2.75 8.40
C LEU A 267 -13.06 3.23 8.29
N HIS A 268 -13.36 4.37 8.91
CA HIS A 268 -14.62 5.07 8.70
C HIS A 268 -14.50 6.00 7.49
N ARG A 269 -15.31 5.78 6.46
CA ARG A 269 -15.30 6.55 5.21
C ARG A 269 -16.46 7.54 5.20
N ARG A 270 -16.18 8.80 4.85
CA ARG A 270 -17.19 9.84 4.70
C ARG A 270 -16.88 10.67 3.46
N VAL A 271 -17.90 10.92 2.65
CA VAL A 271 -17.82 11.82 1.49
C VAL A 271 -18.59 13.09 1.84
N LEU A 272 -17.97 14.24 1.61
CA LEU A 272 -18.57 15.55 1.87
C LEU A 272 -18.63 16.36 0.58
N PRO A 273 -19.79 16.93 0.22
CA PRO A 273 -19.85 17.85 -0.90
C PRO A 273 -19.03 19.09 -0.58
N MET A 274 -18.25 19.57 -1.54
CA MET A 274 -17.56 20.85 -1.43
C MET A 274 -18.60 21.98 -1.43
N GLN A 275 -18.57 22.83 -0.40
CA GLN A 275 -19.50 23.95 -0.25
C GLN A 275 -18.86 25.30 -0.60
N HIS A 276 -17.52 25.34 -0.65
CA HIS A 276 -16.77 26.59 -0.82
C HIS A 276 -15.84 26.53 -2.03
N PRO A 277 -15.43 27.69 -2.60
CA PRO A 277 -14.41 27.74 -3.63
C PRO A 277 -13.11 27.08 -3.15
N ILE A 278 -12.53 26.23 -4.00
CA ILE A 278 -11.40 25.37 -3.60
C ILE A 278 -10.17 26.15 -3.11
N ALA A 279 -9.93 27.34 -3.70
CA ALA A 279 -8.81 28.20 -3.35
C ALA A 279 -8.88 28.73 -1.91
N GLY A 280 -10.06 28.72 -1.29
CA GLY A 280 -10.26 29.16 0.09
C GLY A 280 -9.98 28.08 1.14
N PHE A 281 -9.90 26.81 0.74
CA PHE A 281 -9.66 25.66 1.62
C PHE A 281 -10.58 25.54 2.86
N LEU A 282 -11.72 26.25 2.87
CA LEU A 282 -12.66 26.26 4.00
C LEU A 282 -13.22 24.87 4.29
N ASP A 283 -13.47 24.08 3.24
CA ASP A 283 -13.94 22.70 3.39
C ASP A 283 -12.91 21.82 4.11
N VAL A 284 -11.60 22.03 3.89
CA VAL A 284 -10.52 21.32 4.62
C VAL A 284 -10.50 21.75 6.10
N LEU A 285 -10.63 23.05 6.36
CA LEU A 285 -10.67 23.58 7.74
C LEU A 285 -11.90 23.08 8.51
N SER A 286 -13.04 22.90 7.83
CA SER A 286 -14.28 22.42 8.43
C SER A 286 -14.14 21.04 9.08
N VAL A 287 -13.24 20.20 8.55
CA VAL A 287 -12.97 18.83 9.05
C VAL A 287 -11.74 18.75 9.96
N LEU A 288 -11.19 19.91 10.36
CA LEU A 288 -10.08 20.07 11.31
C LEU A 288 -10.55 20.87 12.55
N PRO A 289 -11.50 20.33 13.35
CA PRO A 289 -12.05 21.02 14.51
C PRO A 289 -11.00 21.48 15.51
N GLU A 290 -9.86 20.79 15.60
CA GLU A 290 -8.76 21.14 16.51
C GLU A 290 -8.18 22.54 16.27
N LEU A 291 -8.41 23.12 15.10
CA LEU A 291 -7.91 24.44 14.69
C LEU A 291 -8.88 25.59 15.00
N TRP A 292 -10.15 25.33 15.26
CA TRP A 292 -11.18 26.39 15.43
C TRP A 292 -12.16 26.16 16.57
N GLN A 293 -12.28 24.93 17.09
CA GLN A 293 -13.02 24.69 18.33
C GLN A 293 -12.20 25.23 19.49
N SER A 294 -12.86 26.01 20.35
CA SER A 294 -12.25 26.53 21.57
C SER A 294 -11.64 25.38 22.37
N ALA A 295 -10.44 25.58 22.91
CA ALA A 295 -9.90 24.68 23.90
C ALA A 295 -10.94 24.46 25.00
N ALA A 296 -11.16 23.22 25.42
CA ALA A 296 -11.86 22.99 26.68
C ALA A 296 -11.21 23.88 27.74
N GLU A 297 -12.01 24.62 28.50
CA GLU A 297 -11.51 25.59 29.49
C GLU A 297 -10.45 24.92 30.36
N GLY A 298 -9.22 25.43 30.33
CA GLY A 298 -8.07 24.92 31.10
C GLY A 298 -7.15 23.91 30.40
N ALA A 299 -7.46 23.41 29.20
CA ALA A 299 -6.57 22.46 28.50
C ALA A 299 -5.32 23.16 27.93
N SER A 300 -4.14 22.71 28.35
CA SER A 300 -2.85 23.18 27.83
C SER A 300 -2.64 22.80 26.35
N THR A 301 -1.77 23.52 25.64
CA THR A 301 -1.38 23.16 24.27
C THR A 301 -0.83 21.74 24.18
N VAL A 302 -0.08 21.30 25.18
CA VAL A 302 0.51 19.95 25.23
C VAL A 302 -0.58 18.87 25.27
N GLU A 303 -1.63 19.08 26.07
CA GLU A 303 -2.76 18.14 26.15
C GLU A 303 -3.57 18.13 24.85
N ARG A 304 -3.75 19.30 24.22
CA ARG A 304 -4.42 19.40 22.93
C ARG A 304 -3.63 18.73 21.81
N MET A 305 -2.30 18.83 21.81
CA MET A 305 -1.44 18.12 20.84
C MET A 305 -1.60 16.60 20.96
N LYS A 306 -1.70 16.05 22.18
CA LYS A 306 -1.93 14.61 22.40
C LYS A 306 -3.27 14.12 21.85
N LYS A 307 -4.27 14.99 21.78
CA LYS A 307 -5.62 14.68 21.26
C LYS A 307 -5.78 15.00 19.78
N PHE A 308 -4.80 15.66 19.16
CA PHE A 308 -4.85 16.02 17.75
C PHE A 308 -4.75 14.76 16.89
N LEU A 309 -5.74 14.52 16.02
CA LEU A 309 -5.66 13.37 15.13
C LEU A 309 -4.62 13.66 14.05
N VAL A 310 -3.54 12.90 14.02
CA VAL A 310 -2.51 13.02 12.98
C VAL A 310 -3.17 12.83 11.61
N THR A 311 -3.03 13.84 10.76
CA THR A 311 -3.82 14.01 9.55
C THR A 311 -2.95 14.06 8.32
N LEU A 312 -3.34 13.29 7.31
CA LEU A 312 -2.80 13.37 5.97
C LEU A 312 -3.79 14.12 5.08
N VAL A 313 -3.32 15.08 4.29
CA VAL A 313 -4.14 15.84 3.35
C VAL A 313 -3.61 15.66 1.94
N TYR A 314 -4.32 14.89 1.13
CA TYR A 314 -3.97 14.67 -0.27
C TYR A 314 -4.48 15.80 -1.16
N ILE A 315 -3.58 16.30 -2.01
CA ILE A 315 -3.83 17.35 -3.00
C ILE A 315 -2.95 17.12 -4.23
N ASN A 316 -3.48 17.32 -5.44
CA ASN A 316 -2.79 16.98 -6.69
C ASN A 316 -1.95 18.13 -7.29
N SER A 317 -1.78 19.25 -6.57
CA SER A 317 -1.03 20.42 -7.06
C SER A 317 -0.06 20.89 -5.98
N LYS A 318 1.21 21.04 -6.35
CA LYS A 318 2.27 21.55 -5.46
C LYS A 318 2.01 22.99 -5.04
N ASP A 319 1.52 23.82 -5.95
CA ASP A 319 1.15 25.20 -5.65
C ASP A 319 -0.02 25.26 -4.68
N ALA A 320 -1.05 24.44 -4.91
CA ALA A 320 -2.19 24.36 -4.01
C ALA A 320 -1.78 23.80 -2.64
N ALA A 321 -0.86 22.82 -2.59
CA ALA A 321 -0.29 22.30 -1.34
C ALA A 321 0.42 23.38 -0.55
N THR A 322 1.24 24.20 -1.23
CA THR A 322 1.98 25.31 -0.63
C THR A 322 1.04 26.39 -0.10
N ASN A 323 0.01 26.76 -0.87
CA ASN A 323 -1.01 27.70 -0.43
C ASN A 323 -1.82 27.17 0.77
N LEU A 324 -2.20 25.89 0.75
CA LEU A 324 -2.88 25.24 1.87
C LEU A 324 -1.98 25.23 3.12
N LYS A 325 -0.68 24.96 2.97
CA LYS A 325 0.28 24.99 4.09
C LYS A 325 0.28 26.36 4.77
N HIS A 326 0.34 27.44 3.99
CA HIS A 326 0.30 28.80 4.52
C HIS A 326 -0.99 29.10 5.28
N VAL A 327 -2.13 28.63 4.75
CA VAL A 327 -3.42 28.77 5.43
C VAL A 327 -3.42 27.98 6.74
N LEU A 328 -3.04 26.71 6.72
CA LEU A 328 -3.00 25.86 7.91
C LEU A 328 -2.02 26.37 8.97
N ASP A 329 -0.84 26.87 8.59
CA ASP A 329 0.13 27.45 9.53
C ASP A 329 -0.48 28.62 10.31
N LYS A 330 -1.20 29.52 9.62
CA LYS A 330 -1.89 30.65 10.27
C LYS A 330 -2.96 30.18 11.27
N TRP A 331 -3.74 29.17 10.89
CA TRP A 331 -4.76 28.59 11.76
C TRP A 331 -4.17 27.83 12.95
N CYS A 332 -3.10 27.07 12.72
CA CYS A 332 -2.35 26.40 13.78
C CYS A 332 -1.81 27.41 14.79
N LEU A 333 -1.21 28.51 14.31
CA LEU A 333 -0.66 29.56 15.17
C LEU A 333 -1.74 30.19 16.05
N ARG A 334 -2.91 30.50 15.47
CA ARG A 334 -4.08 31.00 16.22
C ARG A 334 -4.58 30.00 17.27
N ALA A 335 -4.54 28.72 16.93
CA ALA A 335 -4.91 27.64 17.83
C ALA A 335 -3.82 27.33 18.89
N GLY A 336 -2.67 28.00 18.84
CA GLY A 336 -1.55 27.81 19.78
C GLY A 336 -0.55 26.72 19.39
N PHE A 337 -0.69 26.12 18.20
CA PHE A 337 0.24 25.13 17.67
C PHE A 337 1.31 25.78 16.79
N LYS A 338 2.55 25.29 16.86
CA LYS A 338 3.68 25.81 16.08
C LYS A 338 4.37 24.67 15.33
N ASN A 339 4.67 24.88 14.06
CA ASN A 339 5.49 23.99 13.23
C ASN A 339 4.96 22.55 13.10
N ILE A 340 3.63 22.36 13.17
CA ILE A 340 3.00 21.03 13.09
C ILE A 340 2.56 20.61 11.69
N VAL A 341 2.75 21.47 10.68
CA VAL A 341 2.32 21.25 9.28
C VAL A 341 3.54 21.13 8.36
N GLN A 342 3.61 20.08 7.55
CA GLN A 342 4.66 19.88 6.54
C GLN A 342 4.12 19.48 5.17
N LEU A 343 4.92 19.73 4.13
CA LEU A 343 4.65 19.29 2.76
C LEU A 343 5.37 17.97 2.48
N TYR A 344 4.78 17.12 1.64
CA TYR A 344 5.43 15.91 1.14
C TYR A 344 5.11 15.69 -0.35
N HIS A 345 6.11 15.81 -1.20
CA HIS A 345 6.00 15.59 -2.65
C HIS A 345 7.30 15.07 -3.25
N ALA A 346 7.26 14.66 -4.52
CA ALA A 346 8.37 14.01 -5.23
C ALA A 346 9.66 14.86 -5.27
N ASP A 347 9.56 16.20 -5.36
CA ASP A 347 10.73 17.08 -5.46
C ASP A 347 11.55 17.22 -4.16
N LEU A 348 11.07 16.68 -3.04
CA LEU A 348 11.86 16.67 -1.82
C LEU A 348 13.04 15.70 -1.96
N THR A 349 14.14 15.97 -1.23
CA THR A 349 15.23 14.99 -1.11
C THR A 349 14.79 13.80 -0.26
N ASP A 350 15.42 12.64 -0.44
CA ASP A 350 15.16 11.45 0.39
C ASP A 350 15.41 11.72 1.88
N GLU A 351 16.41 12.52 2.20
CA GLU A 351 16.74 12.96 3.55
C GLU A 351 15.58 13.74 4.18
N HIS A 352 15.00 14.69 3.43
CA HIS A 352 13.85 15.46 3.89
C HIS A 352 12.59 14.61 4.02
N ARG A 353 12.32 13.71 3.06
CA ARG A 353 11.21 12.75 3.16
C ARG A 353 11.33 11.91 4.43
N SER A 354 12.51 11.34 4.67
CA SER A 354 12.79 10.50 5.84
C SER A 354 12.63 11.27 7.15
N LYS A 355 13.09 12.52 7.19
CA LYS A 355 12.91 13.41 8.35
C LYS A 355 11.43 13.68 8.63
N ILE A 356 10.61 13.94 7.61
CA ILE A 356 9.16 14.15 7.78
C ILE A 356 8.51 12.88 8.35
N LEU A 357 8.83 11.70 7.79
CA LEU A 357 8.30 10.41 8.27
C LEU A 357 8.69 10.11 9.73
N MET A 358 9.89 10.47 10.15
CA MET A 358 10.30 10.39 11.56
C MET A 358 9.48 11.35 12.43
N LEU A 359 9.31 12.60 12.00
CA LEU A 359 8.65 13.64 12.78
C LEU A 359 7.14 13.41 12.92
N ILE A 360 6.47 12.87 11.90
CA ILE A 360 5.06 12.48 12.00
C ILE A 360 4.87 11.29 12.97
N ASN A 361 5.75 10.28 12.91
CA ASN A 361 5.67 9.12 13.81
C ASN A 361 5.98 9.47 15.27
N THR A 362 6.77 10.52 15.52
CA THR A 362 7.04 11.03 16.88
C THR A 362 6.01 12.05 17.36
N GLY A 363 4.98 12.36 16.56
CA GLY A 363 3.92 13.32 16.90
C GLY A 363 4.38 14.79 16.91
N LYS A 364 5.56 15.09 16.36
CA LYS A 364 6.07 16.46 16.20
C LYS A 364 5.40 17.18 15.03
N ILE A 365 5.07 16.44 13.97
CA ILE A 365 4.20 16.87 12.87
C ILE A 365 2.85 16.20 13.07
N LEU A 366 1.77 16.97 12.93
CA LEU A 366 0.40 16.49 13.10
C LEU A 366 -0.41 16.61 11.81
N ILE A 367 0.03 17.43 10.84
CA ILE A 367 -0.58 17.53 9.52
C ILE A 367 0.50 17.40 8.45
N VAL A 368 0.33 16.46 7.53
CA VAL A 368 1.14 16.39 6.31
C VAL A 368 0.23 16.65 5.11
N ILE A 369 0.61 17.62 4.29
CA ILE A 369 -0.05 17.89 3.00
C ILE A 369 0.80 17.21 1.93
N CYS A 370 0.21 16.30 1.18
CA CYS A 370 0.94 15.47 0.25
C CYS A 370 0.30 15.34 -1.12
N THR A 371 1.14 15.04 -2.10
CA THR A 371 0.70 14.45 -3.37
C THR A 371 0.79 12.92 -3.29
N ASP A 372 0.48 12.22 -4.38
CA ASP A 372 0.56 10.76 -4.49
C ASP A 372 1.94 10.18 -4.12
N ALA A 373 2.98 11.01 -4.10
CA ALA A 373 4.31 10.65 -3.64
C ALA A 373 4.34 10.09 -2.20
N PHE A 374 3.38 10.43 -1.33
CA PHE A 374 3.32 9.91 0.05
C PHE A 374 2.85 8.45 0.13
N GLY A 375 2.31 7.86 -0.93
CA GLY A 375 1.82 6.47 -0.91
C GLY A 375 2.87 5.38 -1.15
N MET A 376 3.97 5.71 -1.85
CA MET A 376 4.97 4.73 -2.26
C MET A 376 6.03 4.52 -1.16
N GLY A 377 5.79 3.59 -0.25
CA GLY A 377 6.78 3.14 0.74
C GLY A 377 6.77 3.84 2.09
N ALA A 378 5.89 4.83 2.31
CA ALA A 378 5.72 5.42 3.63
C ALA A 378 4.87 4.53 4.55
N ASP A 379 5.48 3.89 5.56
CA ASP A 379 4.74 3.27 6.67
C ASP A 379 4.57 4.29 7.81
N CYS A 380 3.39 4.88 7.93
CA CYS A 380 3.05 5.79 9.02
C CYS A 380 1.81 5.31 9.79
N ARG A 381 2.06 4.58 10.87
CA ARG A 381 1.02 4.04 11.76
C ARG A 381 0.34 5.11 12.61
N ALA A 382 0.94 6.29 12.72
CA ALA A 382 0.41 7.39 13.52
C ALA A 382 -0.81 8.06 12.89
N ILE A 383 -1.05 7.89 11.58
CA ILE A 383 -2.14 8.55 10.85
C ILE A 383 -3.50 8.02 11.33
N LEU A 384 -4.35 8.94 11.76
CA LEU A 384 -5.71 8.65 12.23
C LEU A 384 -6.79 9.28 11.34
N ARG A 385 -6.42 10.24 10.49
CA ARG A 385 -7.34 10.93 9.56
C ARG A 385 -6.67 11.15 8.21
N VAL A 386 -7.41 10.89 7.14
CA VAL A 386 -7.00 11.20 5.77
C VAL A 386 -8.07 12.10 5.14
N ILE A 387 -7.63 13.21 4.55
CA ILE A 387 -8.48 14.17 3.85
C ILE A 387 -8.04 14.18 2.38
N GLN A 388 -8.90 13.71 1.49
CA GLN A 388 -8.68 13.81 0.05
C GLN A 388 -9.39 15.07 -0.48
N LEU A 389 -8.64 16.08 -0.90
CA LEU A 389 -9.24 17.28 -1.48
C LEU A 389 -9.52 17.05 -2.97
N LYS A 390 -10.79 16.79 -3.31
CA LYS A 390 -11.27 16.28 -4.62
C LYS A 390 -10.90 14.83 -4.89
N LEU A 391 -11.72 14.17 -5.70
CA LEU A 391 -11.38 12.87 -6.27
C LEU A 391 -10.45 13.09 -7.46
N PHE A 392 -9.28 12.45 -7.42
CA PHE A 392 -8.32 12.44 -8.51
C PHE A 392 -8.01 10.99 -8.88
N GLY A 393 -7.85 10.70 -10.16
CA GLY A 393 -7.57 9.34 -10.63
C GLY A 393 -8.77 8.39 -10.57
N GLY A 394 -8.48 7.10 -10.64
CA GLY A 394 -9.48 6.02 -10.54
C GLY A 394 -9.69 5.54 -9.10
N VAL A 395 -10.70 4.67 -8.91
CA VAL A 395 -11.03 4.07 -7.61
C VAL A 395 -9.86 3.30 -7.00
N SER A 396 -8.90 2.82 -7.80
CA SER A 396 -7.69 2.15 -7.31
C SER A 396 -6.70 3.07 -6.60
N ALA A 397 -6.74 4.38 -6.88
CA ALA A 397 -5.89 5.37 -6.23
C ALA A 397 -6.52 5.94 -4.94
N TRP A 398 -7.85 5.80 -4.79
CA TRP A 398 -8.63 6.19 -3.61
C TRP A 398 -8.72 5.04 -2.62
#